data_AF-A0A7X9XHD4-F1
#
_entry.id   AF-A0A7X9XHD4-F1
#
_cell.length_a   1.000
_cell.length_b   1.000
_cell.length_c   1.000
_cell.angle_alpha   90.00
_cell.angle_beta   90.00
_cell.angle_gamma   90.00
#
_symmetry.space_group_name_H-M   'P 1'
#
loop_
_entity.id
_entity.type
_entity.pdbx_description
1 polymer ?
#
loop_
_entity_poly.entity_id
_entity_poly.type
_entity_poly.pdbx_seq_one_letter_code
_entity_poly.pdbx_strand_id
1 'polypeptide(L)'
;MINDSNESLVNVYRVIQNSPEELIKALDGIQREYHALAEHADRRAYFMERRTFFNEGGPDDVTRAALFIFFMRTCYNGIYSVNRSGKLSVTFGAGNRAKILEEDLLRLNHKLLQGVVILDGDYRRTAKYAGEKTFFYFDPPYKPVNESGGCTSYMPDDFDDHDQIRLAEFCRDLGNVGSK
;
A
#
# COMPACT_ATOMS: atom_id res chain seq x y z
N MET A 1 -14.31 7.42 -5.14
CA MET A 1 -13.55 7.69 -3.91
C MET A 1 -12.90 6.40 -3.48
N ILE A 2 -11.66 6.47 -2.97
CA ILE A 2 -10.97 5.32 -2.38
C ILE A 2 -10.40 5.73 -1.01
N ASN A 3 -10.31 4.77 -0.08
CA ASN A 3 -9.79 4.96 1.27
C ASN A 3 -9.04 3.72 1.71
N ASP A 4 -7.90 3.90 2.37
CA ASP A 4 -7.15 2.81 3.00
C ASP A 4 -6.46 3.33 4.28
N SER A 5 -6.26 2.48 5.28
CA SER A 5 -5.55 2.86 6.51
C SER A 5 -4.03 2.90 6.34
N ASN A 6 -3.49 2.27 5.29
CA ASN A 6 -2.07 2.28 4.97
C ASN A 6 -1.66 3.57 4.27
N GLU A 7 -1.14 4.53 5.05
CA GLU A 7 -0.67 5.83 4.53
C GLU A 7 0.39 5.70 3.42
N SER A 8 1.24 4.67 3.47
CA SER A 8 2.27 4.47 2.44
C SER A 8 1.65 4.04 1.10
N LEU A 9 0.62 3.20 1.14
CA LEU A 9 -0.15 2.83 -0.06
C LEU A 9 -0.92 4.04 -0.60
N VAL A 10 -1.59 4.79 0.28
CA VAL A 10 -2.33 5.99 -0.12
C VAL A 10 -1.40 7.03 -0.75
N ASN A 11 -0.19 7.21 -0.21
CA ASN A 11 0.82 8.07 -0.80
C ASN A 11 1.15 7.66 -2.25
N VAL A 12 1.29 6.35 -2.53
CA VAL A 12 1.49 5.86 -3.92
C VAL A 12 0.36 6.30 -4.83
N TYR A 13 -0.90 6.10 -4.44
CA TYR A 13 -2.05 6.52 -5.25
C TYR A 13 -2.09 8.04 -5.47
N ARG A 14 -1.79 8.84 -4.44
CA ARG A 14 -1.72 10.31 -4.55
C ARG A 14 -0.62 10.77 -5.49
N VAL A 15 0.56 10.15 -5.43
CA VAL A 15 1.68 10.48 -6.33
C VAL A 15 1.35 10.07 -7.76
N ILE A 16 0.75 8.90 -8.00
CA ILE A 16 0.30 8.50 -9.34
C ILE A 16 -0.73 9.50 -9.88
N GLN A 17 -1.66 9.96 -9.03
CA GLN A 17 -2.68 10.93 -9.43
C GLN A 17 -2.08 12.30 -9.81
N ASN A 18 -1.09 12.79 -9.06
CA ASN A 18 -0.66 14.19 -9.13
C ASN A 18 0.72 14.42 -9.78
N SER A 19 1.61 13.43 -9.76
CA SER A 19 3.03 13.56 -10.18
C SER A 19 3.55 12.27 -10.83
N PRO A 20 2.88 11.75 -11.88
CA PRO A 20 3.22 10.46 -12.49
C PRO A 20 4.60 10.45 -13.16
N GLU A 21 5.03 11.56 -13.77
CA GLU A 21 6.31 11.61 -14.50
C GLU A 21 7.51 11.72 -13.53
N GLU A 22 7.36 12.42 -12.41
CA GLU A 22 8.34 12.43 -11.33
C GLU A 22 8.50 11.03 -10.71
N LEU A 23 7.39 10.32 -10.50
CA LEU A 23 7.41 8.94 -10.02
C LEU A 23 8.11 7.99 -11.01
N ILE A 24 7.81 8.12 -12.31
CA ILE A 24 8.46 7.34 -13.38
C ILE A 24 9.97 7.57 -13.35
N LYS A 25 10.41 8.83 -13.26
CA LYS A 25 11.83 9.18 -13.20
C LYS A 25 12.52 8.61 -11.96
N ALA A 26 11.86 8.66 -10.80
CA ALA A 26 12.40 8.09 -9.56
C ALA A 26 12.53 6.57 -9.63
N LEU A 27 11.50 5.88 -10.16
CA LEU A 27 11.50 4.43 -10.36
C LEU A 27 12.54 3.99 -11.40
N ASP A 28 12.71 4.75 -12.49
CA ASP A 28 13.75 4.49 -13.48
C ASP A 28 15.16 4.55 -12.86
N GLY A 29 15.42 5.58 -12.04
CA GLY A 29 16.68 5.70 -11.30
C GLY A 29 16.94 4.50 -10.40
N ILE A 30 15.97 4.16 -9.55
CA ILE A 30 16.06 2.99 -8.66
C ILE A 30 16.27 1.70 -9.45
N GLN A 31 15.55 1.52 -10.57
CA GLN A 31 15.68 0.34 -11.41
C GLN A 31 17.08 0.23 -12.02
N ARG A 32 17.62 1.32 -12.59
CA ARG A 32 18.96 1.36 -13.18
C ARG A 32 20.04 1.05 -12.14
N GLU A 33 19.96 1.69 -10.98
CA GLU A 33 20.89 1.45 -9.86
C GLU A 33 20.83 -0.01 -9.41
N TYR A 34 19.62 -0.54 -9.17
CA TYR A 34 19.43 -1.91 -8.71
C TYR A 34 19.84 -2.96 -9.75
N HIS A 35 19.56 -2.72 -11.03
CA HIS A 35 19.93 -3.64 -12.12
C HIS A 35 21.43 -3.61 -12.42
N ALA A 36 22.13 -2.51 -12.17
CA ALA A 36 23.58 -2.42 -12.32
C ALA A 36 24.34 -3.34 -11.33
N LEU A 37 23.73 -3.66 -10.18
CA LEU A 37 24.31 -4.58 -9.19
C LEU A 37 24.32 -6.01 -9.74
N ALA A 38 25.52 -6.59 -9.85
CA ALA A 38 25.71 -7.95 -10.35
C ALA A 38 25.40 -8.99 -9.27
N GLU A 39 25.99 -8.82 -8.10
CA GLU A 39 25.94 -9.81 -7.03
C GLU A 39 24.67 -9.70 -6.20
N HIS A 40 24.18 -10.86 -5.75
CA HIS A 40 23.02 -10.93 -4.88
C HIS A 40 23.27 -10.25 -3.51
N ALA A 41 24.51 -10.30 -3.01
CA ALA A 41 24.90 -9.62 -1.78
C ALA A 41 24.77 -8.08 -1.91
N ASP A 42 25.18 -7.52 -3.04
CA ASP A 42 25.10 -6.07 -3.30
C ASP A 42 23.65 -5.60 -3.42
N ARG A 43 22.81 -6.38 -4.11
CA ARG A 43 21.36 -6.10 -4.18
C ARG A 43 20.69 -6.13 -2.82
N ARG A 44 21.07 -7.09 -1.97
CA ARG A 44 20.61 -7.16 -0.58
C ARG A 44 21.08 -5.94 0.22
N ALA A 45 22.33 -5.52 0.06
CA ALA A 45 22.86 -4.33 0.73
C ALA A 45 22.09 -3.07 0.32
N TYR A 46 21.90 -2.87 -1.00
CA TYR A 46 21.10 -1.77 -1.53
C TYR A 46 19.66 -1.78 -1.01
N PHE A 47 19.00 -2.94 -0.99
CA PHE A 47 17.66 -3.08 -0.42
C PHE A 47 17.61 -2.64 1.05
N MET A 48 18.58 -3.06 1.86
CA MET A 48 18.64 -2.71 3.28
C MET A 48 18.91 -1.22 3.50
N GLU A 49 19.83 -0.63 2.72
CA GLU A 49 20.11 0.80 2.75
C GLU A 49 18.86 1.62 2.42
N ARG A 50 18.16 1.27 1.32
CA ARG A 50 16.91 1.91 0.94
C ARG A 50 15.82 1.75 1.99
N ARG A 51 15.76 0.60 2.67
CA ARG A 51 14.79 0.35 3.75
C ARG A 51 15.08 1.23 4.97
N THR A 52 16.35 1.40 5.33
CA THR A 52 16.77 2.35 6.37
C THR A 52 16.39 3.77 6.00
N PHE A 53 16.69 4.20 4.78
CA PHE A 53 16.32 5.53 4.29
C PHE A 53 14.80 5.75 4.28
N PHE A 54 14.02 4.75 3.85
CA PHE A 54 12.55 4.81 3.90
C PHE A 54 12.02 5.01 5.32
N ASN A 55 12.59 4.31 6.30
CA ASN A 55 12.14 4.35 7.69
C ASN A 55 12.63 5.58 8.47
N GLU A 56 13.80 6.13 8.12
CA GLU A 56 14.53 7.05 8.99
C GLU A 56 15.04 8.31 8.28
N GLY A 57 15.15 8.27 6.95
CA GLY A 57 15.71 9.36 6.16
C GLY A 57 14.74 10.48 5.78
N GLY A 58 13.44 10.31 6.09
CA GLY A 58 12.41 11.30 5.77
C GLY A 58 12.28 11.60 4.27
N PRO A 59 12.10 10.60 3.39
CA PRO A 59 11.92 10.84 1.96
C PRO A 59 10.66 11.68 1.70
N ASP A 60 10.73 12.51 0.66
CA ASP A 60 9.57 13.19 0.09
C ASP A 60 8.55 12.18 -0.47
N ASP A 61 7.35 12.65 -0.78
CA ASP A 61 6.22 11.79 -1.18
C ASP A 61 6.52 10.97 -2.43
N VAL A 62 7.17 11.56 -3.43
CA VAL A 62 7.54 10.88 -4.68
C VAL A 62 8.56 9.78 -4.42
N THR A 63 9.62 10.10 -3.67
CA THR A 63 10.67 9.14 -3.32
C THR A 63 10.11 8.02 -2.44
N ARG A 64 9.24 8.36 -1.48
CA ARG A 64 8.55 7.40 -0.62
C ARG A 64 7.68 6.44 -1.44
N ALA A 65 6.92 6.96 -2.40
CA ALA A 65 6.10 6.13 -3.31
C ALA A 65 6.96 5.21 -4.19
N ALA A 66 8.05 5.74 -4.74
CA ALA A 66 8.98 4.96 -5.58
C ALA A 66 9.64 3.82 -4.78
N LEU A 67 10.09 4.11 -3.55
CA LEU A 67 10.65 3.11 -2.65
C LEU A 67 9.62 2.05 -2.24
N PHE A 68 8.38 2.44 -1.94
CA PHE A 68 7.31 1.51 -1.64
C PHE A 68 7.12 0.50 -2.77
N ILE A 69 7.00 0.97 -4.02
CA ILE A 69 6.86 0.10 -5.20
C ILE A 69 8.10 -0.79 -5.35
N PHE A 70 9.30 -0.24 -5.19
CA PHE A 70 10.55 -1.00 -5.22
C PHE A 70 10.52 -2.16 -4.21
N PHE A 71 10.11 -1.93 -2.96
CA PHE A 71 10.01 -2.97 -1.96
C PHE A 71 8.96 -4.01 -2.32
N MET A 72 7.76 -3.61 -2.75
CA MET A 72 6.71 -4.58 -3.13
C MET A 72 7.12 -5.45 -4.32
N ARG A 73 8.01 -4.96 -5.20
CA ARG A 73 8.55 -5.72 -6.34
C ARG A 73 9.73 -6.61 -5.99
N THR A 74 10.41 -6.37 -4.85
CA THR A 74 11.69 -7.03 -4.53
C THR A 74 11.70 -7.73 -3.17
N CYS A 75 10.69 -7.53 -2.32
CA CYS A 75 10.55 -8.25 -1.06
C CYS A 75 9.99 -9.66 -1.28
N TYR A 76 10.17 -10.52 -0.28
CA TYR A 76 9.66 -11.87 -0.28
C TYR A 76 8.13 -11.88 -0.48
N ASN A 77 7.67 -12.52 -1.56
CA ASN A 77 6.27 -12.65 -1.96
C ASN A 77 5.49 -11.34 -2.14
N GLY A 78 6.15 -10.17 -2.23
CA GLY A 78 5.47 -8.88 -2.35
C GLY A 78 4.61 -8.51 -1.13
N ILE A 79 4.90 -9.11 0.03
CA ILE A 79 4.11 -8.93 1.24
C ILE A 79 4.57 -7.66 1.95
N TYR A 80 3.66 -6.72 2.14
CA TYR A 80 3.88 -5.55 2.98
C TYR A 80 3.84 -5.93 4.46
N SER A 81 4.81 -5.46 5.23
CA SER A 81 4.83 -5.65 6.69
C SER A 81 5.54 -4.49 7.38
N VAL A 82 5.05 -4.16 8.57
CA VAL A 82 5.65 -3.18 9.48
C VAL A 82 5.89 -3.81 10.84
N ASN A 83 6.82 -3.26 11.61
CA ASN A 83 6.98 -3.63 13.01
C ASN A 83 5.99 -2.84 13.90
N ARG A 84 6.00 -3.10 15.21
CA ARG A 84 5.15 -2.42 16.21
C ARG A 84 5.35 -0.90 16.28
N SER A 85 6.46 -0.38 15.74
CA SER A 85 6.73 1.06 15.66
C SER A 85 6.30 1.66 14.32
N GLY A 86 5.58 0.90 13.48
CA GLY A 86 5.13 1.33 12.15
C GLY A 86 6.24 1.39 11.09
N LYS A 87 7.46 0.94 11.41
CA LYS A 87 8.59 0.93 10.45
C LYS A 87 8.49 -0.28 9.53
N LEU A 88 8.76 -0.09 8.25
CA LEU A 88 8.78 -1.14 7.23
C LEU A 88 9.75 -2.26 7.62
N SER A 89 9.24 -3.50 7.66
CA SER A 89 9.95 -4.70 8.14
C SER A 89 10.00 -5.83 7.11
N VAL A 90 9.80 -5.52 5.83
CA VAL A 90 9.80 -6.51 4.75
C VAL A 90 11.17 -7.18 4.58
N THR A 91 11.15 -8.46 4.20
CA THR A 91 12.36 -9.26 3.96
C THR A 91 12.76 -9.21 2.49
N PHE A 92 14.04 -9.01 2.20
CA PHE A 92 14.57 -9.07 0.84
C PHE A 92 14.26 -10.43 0.18
N GLY A 93 13.62 -10.40 -1.00
CA GLY A 93 13.28 -11.59 -1.78
C GLY A 93 14.44 -12.04 -2.66
N ALA A 94 14.62 -13.35 -2.81
CA ALA A 94 15.72 -13.94 -3.60
C ALA A 94 15.48 -13.90 -5.13
N GLY A 95 14.46 -13.17 -5.59
CA GLY A 95 14.01 -13.19 -6.99
C GLY A 95 15.00 -12.52 -7.96
N ASN A 96 15.03 -13.05 -9.20
CA ASN A 96 15.70 -12.46 -10.36
C ASN A 96 15.35 -10.97 -10.54
N ARG A 97 16.14 -10.22 -11.33
CA ARG A 97 15.96 -8.77 -11.61
C ARG A 97 14.48 -8.43 -11.88
N ALA A 98 13.77 -7.98 -10.85
CA ALA A 98 12.37 -7.63 -10.94
C ALA A 98 12.21 -6.42 -11.86
N LYS A 99 11.16 -6.43 -12.69
CA LYS A 99 10.71 -5.23 -13.39
C LYS A 99 10.07 -4.32 -12.35
N ILE A 100 10.74 -3.21 -12.05
CA ILE A 100 10.34 -2.25 -11.00
C ILE A 100 9.46 -1.16 -11.64
N LEU A 101 9.86 -0.66 -12.80
CA LEU A 101 9.15 0.39 -13.54
C LEU A 101 8.21 -0.20 -14.59
N GLU A 102 6.95 0.23 -14.55
CA GLU A 102 5.93 -0.05 -15.57
C GLU A 102 5.28 1.28 -16.03
N GLU A 103 5.94 2.01 -16.92
CA GLU A 103 5.53 3.37 -17.33
C GLU A 103 4.09 3.44 -17.84
N ASP A 104 3.73 2.57 -18.79
CA ASP A 104 2.39 2.59 -19.41
C ASP A 104 1.30 2.33 -18.38
N LEU A 105 1.56 1.46 -17.41
CA LEU A 105 0.64 1.18 -16.32
C LEU A 105 0.48 2.39 -15.40
N LEU A 106 1.56 3.09 -15.08
CA LEU A 106 1.52 4.31 -14.26
C LEU A 106 0.74 5.43 -14.96
N ARG A 107 0.99 5.66 -16.25
CA ARG A 107 0.27 6.67 -17.05
C ARG A 107 -1.20 6.30 -17.23
N LEU A 108 -1.53 5.02 -17.37
CA LEU A 108 -2.92 4.54 -17.42
C LEU A 108 -3.63 4.81 -16.09
N ASN A 109 -3.03 4.42 -14.96
CA ASN A 109 -3.61 4.64 -13.64
C ASN A 109 -3.76 6.12 -13.31
N HIS A 110 -2.80 6.96 -13.72
CA HIS A 110 -2.92 8.42 -13.60
C HIS A 110 -4.20 8.94 -14.24
N LYS A 111 -4.52 8.49 -15.47
CA LYS A 111 -5.77 8.86 -16.15
C LYS A 111 -7.01 8.38 -15.41
N LEU A 112 -7.00 7.14 -14.90
CA LEU A 112 -8.13 6.56 -14.16
C LEU A 112 -8.37 7.24 -12.81
N LEU A 113 -7.33 7.76 -12.17
CA LEU A 113 -7.42 8.43 -10.88
C LEU A 113 -7.87 9.88 -10.99
N GLN A 114 -8.01 10.46 -12.18
CA GLN A 114 -8.50 11.83 -12.32
C GLN A 114 -9.95 11.95 -11.81
N GLY A 115 -10.17 12.90 -10.90
CA GLY A 115 -11.46 13.10 -10.24
C GLY A 115 -11.75 12.14 -9.06
N VAL A 116 -10.82 11.22 -8.74
CA VAL A 116 -10.96 10.34 -7.58
C VAL A 116 -10.52 11.06 -6.31
N VAL A 117 -11.42 11.16 -5.32
CA VAL A 117 -11.03 11.57 -3.96
C VAL A 117 -10.32 10.40 -3.27
N ILE A 118 -9.08 10.62 -2.85
CA ILE A 118 -8.21 9.63 -2.20
C ILE A 118 -8.03 10.00 -0.72
N LEU A 119 -8.59 9.19 0.16
CA LEU A 119 -8.54 9.37 1.61
C LEU A 119 -7.59 8.36 2.26
N ASP A 120 -7.10 8.69 3.44
CA ASP A 120 -6.33 7.81 4.31
C ASP A 120 -6.94 7.73 5.71
N GLY A 121 -6.74 6.58 6.35
CA GLY A 121 -7.13 6.30 7.72
C GLY A 121 -8.45 5.54 7.83
N ASP A 122 -9.11 5.73 8.97
CA ASP A 122 -10.28 4.96 9.36
C ASP A 122 -11.47 5.13 8.39
N TYR A 123 -12.00 4.01 7.91
CA TYR A 123 -13.12 3.96 6.97
C TYR A 123 -14.36 4.69 7.49
N ARG A 124 -14.57 4.78 8.80
CA ARG A 124 -15.73 5.46 9.40
C ARG A 124 -15.80 6.94 9.06
N ARG A 125 -14.65 7.57 8.76
CA ARG A 125 -14.57 8.97 8.30
C ARG A 125 -15.26 9.19 6.96
N THR A 126 -15.56 8.12 6.21
CA THR A 126 -16.27 8.17 4.94
C THR A 126 -17.79 8.34 5.09
N ALA A 127 -18.36 8.17 6.30
CA ALA A 127 -19.80 8.33 6.54
C ALA A 127 -20.35 9.69 6.13
N LYS A 128 -19.54 10.74 6.17
CA LYS A 128 -19.94 12.09 5.71
C LYS A 128 -20.29 12.14 4.20
N TYR A 129 -19.98 11.11 3.44
CA TYR A 129 -20.32 10.98 2.02
C TYR A 129 -21.50 10.03 1.76
N ALA A 130 -22.14 9.52 2.81
CA ALA A 130 -23.28 8.64 2.73
C ALA A 130 -24.54 9.38 2.22
N GLY A 131 -25.40 8.66 1.51
CA GLY A 131 -26.67 9.14 1.00
C GLY A 131 -27.23 8.27 -0.14
N GLU A 132 -28.46 8.58 -0.58
CA GLU A 132 -29.23 7.79 -1.55
C GLU A 132 -28.56 7.53 -2.92
N LYS A 133 -27.54 8.32 -3.26
CA LYS A 133 -26.79 8.22 -4.53
C LYS A 133 -25.38 7.68 -4.35
N THR A 134 -25.08 7.09 -3.19
CA THR A 134 -23.76 6.54 -2.87
C THR A 134 -23.84 5.03 -2.76
N PHE A 135 -22.86 4.35 -3.33
CA PHE A 135 -22.62 2.91 -3.16
C PHE A 135 -21.28 2.72 -2.45
N PHE A 136 -21.29 1.94 -1.36
CA PHE A 136 -20.09 1.58 -0.63
C PHE A 136 -19.72 0.12 -0.92
N TYR A 137 -18.43 -0.09 -1.21
CA TYR A 137 -17.85 -1.42 -1.32
C TYR A 137 -16.77 -1.57 -0.24
N PHE A 138 -16.87 -2.65 0.54
CA PHE A 138 -15.94 -2.96 1.62
C PHE A 138 -15.26 -4.31 1.35
N ASP A 139 -13.94 -4.30 1.43
CA ASP A 139 -13.08 -5.50 1.34
C ASP A 139 -12.12 -5.52 2.55
N PRO A 140 -12.63 -5.78 3.77
CA PRO A 140 -11.81 -5.75 4.98
C PRO A 140 -10.89 -6.97 5.06
N PRO A 141 -9.87 -6.94 5.94
CA PRO A 141 -9.07 -8.13 6.24
C PRO A 141 -9.97 -9.33 6.63
N TYR A 142 -9.77 -10.47 5.97
CA TYR A 142 -10.59 -11.67 6.20
C TYR A 142 -10.20 -12.42 7.49
N LYS A 143 -11.20 -12.90 8.24
CA LYS A 143 -10.96 -13.79 9.38
C LYS A 143 -10.13 -15.02 8.96
N PRO A 144 -9.08 -15.41 9.72
CA PRO A 144 -8.31 -16.61 9.43
C PRO A 144 -9.19 -17.86 9.37
N VAL A 145 -8.96 -18.72 8.38
CA VAL A 145 -9.81 -19.90 8.12
C VAL A 145 -9.60 -21.01 9.15
N ASN A 146 -8.48 -21.02 9.89
CA ASN A 146 -8.16 -22.06 10.86
C ASN A 146 -7.85 -21.47 12.25
N GLU A 147 -8.64 -21.85 13.26
CA GLU A 147 -8.35 -21.59 14.70
C GLU A 147 -7.18 -22.43 15.23
N SER A 148 -6.68 -23.39 14.44
CA SER A 148 -5.63 -24.33 14.84
C SER A 148 -4.22 -23.78 14.58
N GLY A 149 -3.69 -22.99 15.52
CA GLY A 149 -2.28 -22.99 15.96
C GLY A 149 -1.13 -22.82 14.95
N GLY A 150 -1.38 -22.53 13.67
CA GLY A 150 -0.36 -22.31 12.66
C GLY A 150 -0.18 -20.82 12.38
N CYS A 151 0.83 -20.22 13.01
CA CYS A 151 1.26 -18.82 12.82
C CYS A 151 1.26 -18.39 11.34
N THR A 152 0.17 -17.77 10.91
CA THR A 152 0.05 -16.95 9.69
C THR A 152 -1.00 -15.87 9.95
N SER A 153 -0.85 -15.10 11.03
CA SER A 153 -1.64 -13.86 11.18
C SER A 153 -1.13 -12.85 10.16
N TYR A 154 -1.73 -12.90 8.96
CA TYR A 154 -1.68 -11.81 7.98
C TYR A 154 -2.68 -10.70 8.30
N MET A 155 -3.45 -10.86 9.39
CA MET A 155 -4.12 -9.74 10.03
C MET A 155 -3.04 -8.76 10.51
N PRO A 156 -3.12 -7.47 10.16
CA PRO A 156 -2.62 -6.45 11.08
C PRO A 156 -3.15 -6.82 12.47
N ASP A 157 -2.38 -6.64 13.54
CA ASP A 157 -2.84 -6.89 14.93
C ASP A 157 -4.14 -6.11 15.29
N ASP A 158 -4.67 -5.31 14.37
CA ASP A 158 -5.66 -4.25 14.53
C ASP A 158 -7.01 -4.49 13.79
N PHE A 159 -7.29 -5.68 13.23
CA PHE A 159 -8.62 -5.97 12.65
C PHE A 159 -9.17 -7.33 13.12
N ASP A 160 -9.77 -7.33 14.30
CA ASP A 160 -10.27 -8.53 14.97
C ASP A 160 -11.78 -8.76 14.75
N ASP A 161 -12.37 -9.73 15.47
CA ASP A 161 -13.81 -9.98 15.43
C ASP A 161 -14.63 -8.76 15.90
N HIS A 162 -14.11 -7.93 16.81
CA HIS A 162 -14.78 -6.69 17.19
C HIS A 162 -14.76 -5.66 16.06
N ASP A 163 -13.68 -5.57 15.28
CA ASP A 163 -13.63 -4.74 14.07
C ASP A 163 -14.62 -5.19 13.01
N GLN A 164 -14.79 -6.49 12.81
CA GLN A 164 -15.79 -7.05 11.90
C GLN A 164 -17.22 -6.65 12.33
N ILE A 165 -17.52 -6.72 13.64
CA ILE A 165 -18.81 -6.29 14.19
C ILE A 165 -19.00 -4.78 13.98
N ARG A 166 -17.98 -3.97 14.30
CA ARG A 166 -18.02 -2.50 14.07
C ARG A 166 -18.28 -2.16 12.61
N LEU A 167 -17.66 -2.89 11.67
CA LEU A 167 -17.87 -2.68 10.24
C LEU A 167 -19.30 -3.06 9.84
N ALA A 168 -19.84 -4.17 10.36
CA ALA A 168 -21.22 -4.56 10.08
C ALA A 168 -22.24 -3.53 10.59
N GLU A 169 -22.02 -2.97 11.78
CA GLU A 169 -22.81 -1.86 12.33
C GLU A 169 -22.71 -0.61 11.45
N PHE A 170 -21.49 -0.25 11.03
CA PHE A 170 -21.27 0.86 10.12
C PHE A 170 -22.02 0.69 8.79
N CYS A 171 -21.96 -0.48 8.16
CA CYS A 171 -22.72 -0.78 6.95
C CYS A 171 -24.23 -0.62 7.16
N ARG A 172 -24.75 -1.03 8.32
CA ARG A 172 -26.17 -0.84 8.67
C ARG A 172 -26.53 0.63 8.77
N ASP A 173 -25.69 1.44 9.42
CA ASP A 173 -25.91 2.89 9.55
C ASP A 173 -25.90 3.59 8.18
N LEU A 174 -24.98 3.20 7.29
CA LEU A 174 -24.95 3.68 5.90
C LEU A 174 -26.23 3.34 5.13
N GLY A 175 -26.76 2.12 5.33
CA GLY A 175 -28.03 1.69 4.75
C GLY A 175 -29.23 2.48 5.28
N ASN A 176 -29.24 2.81 6.57
CA ASN A 176 -30.31 3.61 7.19
C ASN A 176 -30.40 5.04 6.62
N VAL A 177 -29.30 5.59 6.12
CA VAL A 177 -29.26 6.90 5.44
C VAL A 177 -29.39 6.79 3.92
N GLY A 178 -29.76 5.62 3.41
CA GLY A 178 -30.10 5.37 2.01
C GLY A 178 -28.94 4.98 1.10
N SER A 179 -27.72 4.84 1.63
CA SER A 179 -26.59 4.33 0.82
C SER A 179 -26.79 2.87 0.49
N LYS A 180 -26.23 2.44 -0.65
CA LYS A 180 -26.19 1.04 -1.06
C LYS A 180 -24.87 0.38 -0.70
#